data_AF-A0A2S2FE47-F1
#
_entry.id   AF-A0A2S2FE47-F1
#
_cell.length_a   1.000
_cell.length_b   1.000
_cell.length_c   1.000
_cell.angle_alpha   90.00
_cell.angle_beta   90.00
_cell.angle_gamma   90.00
#
_symmetry.space_group_name_H-M   'P 1'
#
loop_
_entity.id
_entity.type
_entity.pdbx_description
1 polymer ?
#
loop_
_entity_poly.entity_id
_entity_poly.type
_entity_poly.pdbx_seq_one_letter_code
_entity_poly.pdbx_strand_id
1 'polypeptide(L)'
;MIYFLIVLVLIFAIATVICGLGWLEAHRALEEERLVNHRIKEDAQNVGTSNDTTSVSEVETGHQIKRKFYRKPTAETYRNVFDFDINGQRILEDLTNVFCRSTYVRGGQDAERESCYRAGQSSVVNHILAKINQANDPNFKEQLDD
;
A
#
# COMPACT_ATOMS: atom_id res chain seq x y z
N MET A 1 -52.62 -41.35 10.46
CA MET A 1 -53.09 -40.04 9.95
C MET A 1 -52.63 -38.88 10.82
N ILE A 2 -52.98 -38.81 12.11
CA ILE A 2 -52.63 -37.68 13.00
C ILE A 2 -51.11 -37.49 13.18
N TYR A 3 -50.34 -38.57 13.40
CA TYR A 3 -48.89 -38.49 13.55
C TYR A 3 -48.15 -37.94 12.32
N PHE A 4 -48.67 -38.22 11.12
CA PHE A 4 -48.07 -37.72 9.87
C PHE A 4 -48.21 -36.20 9.74
N LEU A 5 -49.37 -35.65 10.13
CA LEU A 5 -49.59 -34.20 10.16
C LEU A 5 -48.67 -33.50 11.16
N ILE A 6 -48.47 -34.08 12.36
CA ILE A 6 -47.59 -33.51 13.39
C ILE A 6 -46.14 -33.44 12.90
N VAL A 7 -45.65 -34.50 12.23
CA VAL A 7 -44.28 -34.53 11.69
C VAL A 7 -44.09 -33.49 10.58
N LEU A 8 -45.10 -33.29 9.71
CA LEU A 8 -45.03 -32.31 8.63
C LEU A 8 -44.96 -30.87 9.17
N VAL A 9 -45.77 -30.55 10.19
CA VAL A 9 -45.73 -29.24 10.86
C VAL A 9 -44.38 -28.99 11.52
N LEU A 10 -43.76 -30.01 12.12
CA LEU A 10 -42.46 -29.89 12.79
C LEU A 10 -41.31 -29.64 11.79
N ILE A 11 -41.33 -30.32 10.64
CA ILE A 11 -40.36 -30.09 9.56
C ILE A 11 -40.50 -28.66 9.02
N PHE A 12 -41.73 -28.19 8.83
CA PHE A 12 -41.97 -26.83 8.34
C PHE A 12 -41.49 -25.78 9.34
N ALA A 13 -41.73 -25.99 10.64
CA ALA A 13 -41.22 -25.12 11.69
C ALA A 13 -39.68 -25.03 11.66
N ILE A 14 -38.98 -26.17 11.56
CA ILE A 14 -37.51 -26.19 11.48
C ILE A 14 -37.03 -25.47 10.21
N ALA A 15 -37.67 -25.72 9.06
CA ALA A 15 -37.31 -25.07 7.80
C ALA A 15 -37.44 -23.54 7.88
N THR A 16 -38.51 -23.03 8.49
CA THR A 16 -38.71 -21.58 8.68
C THR A 16 -37.67 -20.95 9.58
N VAL A 17 -37.22 -21.65 10.63
CA VAL A 17 -36.16 -21.17 11.53
C VAL A 17 -34.82 -21.11 10.80
N ILE A 18 -34.44 -22.17 10.07
CA ILE A 18 -33.18 -22.19 9.30
C ILE A 18 -33.17 -21.10 8.23
N CYS A 19 -34.29 -20.93 7.52
CA CYS A 19 -34.40 -19.91 6.48
C CYS A 19 -34.38 -18.49 7.07
N GLY A 20 -35.03 -18.27 8.21
CA GLY A 20 -35.01 -16.99 8.92
C GLY A 20 -33.63 -16.62 9.45
N LEU A 21 -32.87 -17.58 9.98
CA LEU A 21 -31.49 -17.37 10.41
C LEU A 21 -30.57 -17.00 9.24
N GLY A 22 -30.65 -17.73 8.13
CA GLY A 22 -29.88 -17.43 6.92
C GLY A 22 -30.24 -16.07 6.30
N TRP A 23 -31.53 -15.70 6.32
CA TRP A 23 -31.99 -14.38 5.87
C TRP A 23 -31.42 -13.25 6.74
N LEU A 24 -31.31 -13.46 8.06
CA LEU A 24 -30.82 -12.45 8.99
C LEU A 24 -29.32 -12.17 8.80
N GLU A 25 -28.52 -13.20 8.57
CA GLU A 25 -27.08 -13.04 8.29
C GLU A 25 -26.85 -12.35 6.95
N ALA A 26 -27.59 -12.73 5.91
CA ALA A 26 -27.53 -12.08 4.60
C ALA A 26 -27.93 -10.60 4.67
N HIS A 27 -28.94 -10.26 5.48
CA HIS A 27 -29.35 -8.87 5.66
C HIS A 27 -28.26 -8.02 6.31
N ARG A 28 -27.51 -8.58 7.28
CA ARG A 28 -26.38 -7.89 7.92
C ARG A 28 -25.22 -7.66 6.94
N ALA A 29 -24.88 -8.64 6.11
CA ALA A 29 -23.84 -8.49 5.09
C ALA A 29 -24.19 -7.41 4.06
N LEU A 30 -25.47 -7.31 3.67
CA LEU A 30 -25.93 -6.31 2.71
C LEU A 30 -25.85 -4.86 3.26
N GLU A 31 -26.05 -4.68 4.57
CA GLU A 31 -25.94 -3.37 5.23
C GLU A 31 -24.49 -2.89 5.28
N GLU A 32 -23.53 -3.78 5.55
CA GLU A 32 -22.10 -3.44 5.54
C GLU A 32 -21.64 -2.99 4.16
N GLU A 33 -22.05 -3.71 3.10
CA GLU A 33 -21.74 -3.30 1.72
C GLU A 33 -22.33 -1.94 1.36
N ARG A 34 -23.56 -1.65 1.79
CA ARG A 34 -24.20 -0.35 1.56
C ARG A 34 -23.44 0.78 2.26
N LEU A 35 -22.97 0.55 3.49
CA LEU A 35 -22.24 1.53 4.27
C LEU A 35 -20.85 1.82 3.67
N VAL A 36 -20.14 0.77 3.23
CA VAL A 36 -18.85 0.91 2.51
C VAL A 36 -19.04 1.66 1.20
N ASN A 37 -20.07 1.32 0.42
CA ASN A 37 -20.38 2.00 -0.83
C ASN A 37 -20.77 3.47 -0.63
N HIS A 38 -21.43 3.81 0.49
CA HIS A 38 -21.73 5.20 0.84
C HIS A 38 -20.46 6.00 1.16
N ARG A 39 -19.57 5.44 1.99
CA ARG A 39 -18.28 6.07 2.32
C ARG A 39 -17.42 6.32 1.09
N ILE A 40 -17.33 5.34 0.18
CA ILE A 40 -16.59 5.50 -1.08
C ILE A 40 -17.16 6.64 -1.94
N LYS A 41 -18.49 6.81 -1.96
CA LYS A 41 -19.14 7.92 -2.67
C LYS A 41 -18.88 9.27 -1.99
N GLU A 42 -18.91 9.32 -0.67
CA GLU A 42 -18.58 10.53 0.09
C GLU A 42 -17.11 10.94 -0.10
N ASP A 43 -16.18 9.98 -0.04
CA ASP A 43 -14.76 10.22 -0.28
C ASP A 43 -14.53 10.70 -1.73
N ALA A 44 -15.22 10.10 -2.72
CA ALA A 44 -15.16 10.54 -4.11
C ALA A 44 -15.71 11.96 -4.31
N GLN A 45 -16.78 12.33 -3.61
CA GLN A 45 -17.40 13.65 -3.69
C GLN A 45 -16.56 14.72 -2.96
N ASN A 46 -15.95 14.38 -1.84
CA ASN A 46 -15.06 15.27 -1.08
C ASN A 46 -13.76 15.57 -1.87
N VAL A 47 -13.23 14.58 -2.59
CA VAL A 47 -12.09 14.78 -3.53
C VAL A 47 -12.47 15.71 -4.70
N GLY A 48 -13.75 15.81 -5.05
CA GLY A 48 -14.25 16.68 -6.13
C GLY A 48 -14.49 18.15 -5.76
N THR A 49 -14.43 18.54 -4.48
CA THR A 49 -14.88 19.89 -4.02
C THR A 49 -13.73 20.82 -3.61
N SER A 50 -12.63 20.82 -4.37
CA SER A 50 -11.62 21.88 -4.32
C SER A 50 -11.78 22.78 -5.56
N ASN A 51 -12.45 23.93 -5.36
CA ASN A 51 -12.71 25.02 -6.32
C ASN A 51 -11.37 25.71 -6.75
N ASP A 52 -11.16 26.41 -7.88
CA ASP A 52 -12.07 27.15 -8.78
C ASP A 52 -11.42 27.56 -10.14
N THR A 53 -12.26 27.75 -11.17
CA THR A 53 -12.26 28.57 -12.45
C THR A 53 -11.00 28.66 -13.38
N THR A 54 -11.05 28.51 -14.72
CA THR A 54 -11.89 29.18 -15.76
C THR A 54 -11.70 28.58 -17.17
N SER A 55 -12.76 28.71 -17.98
CA SER A 55 -12.88 28.71 -19.45
C SER A 55 -12.96 27.39 -20.22
N VAL A 56 -14.09 27.30 -20.91
CA VAL A 56 -14.56 26.27 -21.84
C VAL A 56 -13.79 26.36 -23.15
N SER A 57 -13.13 25.27 -23.53
CA SER A 57 -12.87 24.90 -24.92
C SER A 57 -12.87 23.37 -24.99
N GLU A 58 -13.45 22.83 -26.06
CA GLU A 58 -13.49 21.40 -26.36
C GLU A 58 -12.05 20.85 -26.43
N VAL A 59 -11.57 20.25 -25.35
CA VAL A 59 -10.24 19.65 -25.25
C VAL A 59 -10.41 18.26 -24.65
N GLU A 60 -9.94 17.25 -25.38
CA GLU A 60 -9.89 15.85 -24.99
C GLU A 60 -9.53 15.69 -23.51
N THR A 61 -10.51 15.34 -22.67
CA THR A 61 -10.31 15.20 -21.23
C THR A 61 -9.61 13.89 -20.92
N GLY A 62 -8.29 13.85 -21.09
CA GLY A 62 -7.44 12.88 -20.43
C GLY A 62 -7.42 13.13 -18.92
N HIS A 63 -7.35 12.07 -18.12
CA HIS A 63 -7.11 12.18 -16.67
C HIS A 63 -5.70 12.72 -16.42
N GLN A 64 -5.56 14.05 -16.34
CA GLN A 64 -4.30 14.68 -16.05
C GLN A 64 -3.98 14.51 -14.57
N ILE A 65 -3.09 13.56 -14.26
CA ILE A 65 -2.54 13.40 -12.92
C ILE A 65 -1.73 14.65 -12.59
N LYS A 66 -2.24 15.49 -11.68
CA LYS A 66 -1.50 16.62 -11.12
C LYS A 66 -0.26 16.06 -10.41
N ARG A 67 0.92 16.24 -11.01
CA ARG A 67 2.17 15.85 -10.35
C ARG A 67 2.37 16.80 -9.17
N LYS A 68 2.36 16.25 -7.95
CA LYS A 68 2.81 17.00 -6.78
C LYS A 68 4.32 17.13 -6.87
N PHE A 69 4.82 18.36 -6.84
CA PHE A 69 6.25 18.63 -6.73
C PHE A 69 6.65 18.39 -5.27
N TYR A 70 7.25 17.23 -5.00
CA TYR A 70 7.82 16.94 -3.69
C TYR A 70 9.20 17.59 -3.57
N ARG A 71 9.51 18.12 -2.37
CA ARG A 71 10.88 18.52 -2.04
C ARG A 71 11.78 17.29 -2.05
N LYS A 72 13.07 17.51 -2.30
CA LYS A 72 14.05 16.41 -2.25
C LYS A 72 14.04 15.80 -0.83
N PRO A 73 14.10 14.47 -0.70
CA PRO A 73 14.11 13.82 0.60
C PRO A 73 15.39 14.15 1.37
N THR A 74 15.22 14.51 2.63
CA THR A 74 16.29 14.78 3.59
C THR A 74 16.84 13.49 4.19
N ALA A 75 18.04 13.52 4.77
CA ALA A 75 18.60 12.38 5.51
C ALA A 75 17.67 11.96 6.67
N GLU A 76 17.05 12.93 7.35
CA GLU A 76 16.05 12.67 8.37
C GLU A 76 14.81 11.95 7.80
N THR A 77 14.38 12.27 6.58
CA THR A 77 13.27 11.55 5.92
C THR A 77 13.61 10.07 5.73
N TYR A 78 14.84 9.75 5.29
CA TYR A 78 15.29 8.36 5.17
C TYR A 78 15.28 7.64 6.52
N ARG A 79 15.78 8.27 7.58
CA ARG A 79 15.74 7.69 8.93
C ARG A 79 14.32 7.44 9.40
N ASN A 80 13.43 8.41 9.22
CA ASN A 80 12.04 8.28 9.68
C ASN A 80 11.31 7.11 9.01
N VAL A 81 11.56 6.90 7.72
CA VAL A 81 10.93 5.80 6.97
C VAL A 81 11.60 4.46 7.24
N PHE A 82 12.93 4.39 7.24
CA PHE A 82 13.63 3.10 7.25
C PHE A 82 14.15 2.65 8.62
N ASP A 83 14.35 3.58 9.57
CA ASP A 83 14.87 3.29 10.91
C ASP A 83 13.74 3.28 11.95
N PHE A 84 12.75 4.18 11.86
CA PHE A 84 11.64 4.25 12.83
C PHE A 84 10.40 3.41 12.48
N ASP A 85 10.10 3.20 11.19
CA ASP A 85 8.96 2.35 10.77
C ASP A 85 9.40 0.89 10.60
N ILE A 86 8.66 -0.01 11.26
CA ILE A 86 8.84 -1.47 11.18
C ILE A 86 8.73 -1.96 9.73
N ASN A 87 7.80 -1.41 8.93
CA ASN A 87 7.66 -1.82 7.54
C ASN A 87 8.85 -1.38 6.70
N GLY A 88 9.38 -0.18 6.95
CA GLY A 88 10.60 0.30 6.31
C GLY A 88 11.81 -0.56 6.63
N GLN A 89 11.99 -0.96 7.90
CA GLN A 89 13.05 -1.88 8.30
C GLN A 89 12.96 -3.23 7.55
N ARG A 90 11.76 -3.82 7.46
CA ARG A 90 11.53 -5.07 6.71
C ARG A 90 11.89 -4.94 5.23
N ILE A 91 11.50 -3.83 4.61
CA ILE A 91 11.84 -3.56 3.20
C ILE A 91 13.34 -3.38 3.05
N LEU A 92 14.00 -2.65 3.96
CA LEU A 92 15.44 -2.45 3.91
C LEU A 92 16.22 -3.76 4.04
N GLU A 93 15.77 -4.65 4.93
CA GLU A 93 16.33 -6.00 5.09
C GLU A 93 16.18 -6.82 3.81
N ASP A 94 14.98 -6.83 3.20
CA ASP A 94 14.73 -7.53 1.94
C ASP A 94 15.60 -6.97 0.79
N LEU A 95 15.67 -5.64 0.65
CA LEU A 95 16.53 -4.99 -0.34
C LEU A 95 18.01 -5.36 -0.15
N THR A 96 18.47 -5.43 1.10
CA THR A 96 19.84 -5.84 1.42
C THR A 96 20.07 -7.29 0.99
N ASN A 97 19.15 -8.19 1.26
CA ASN A 97 19.25 -9.61 0.88
C ASN A 97 19.22 -9.82 -0.64
N VAL A 98 18.47 -8.99 -1.37
CA VAL A 98 18.35 -9.08 -2.83
C VAL A 98 19.57 -8.48 -3.53
N PHE A 99 20.02 -7.29 -3.11
CA PHE A 99 20.99 -6.49 -3.88
C PHE A 99 22.39 -6.43 -3.27
N CYS A 100 22.57 -6.61 -1.96
CA CYS A 100 23.88 -6.59 -1.30
C CYS A 100 24.53 -7.98 -1.24
N ARG A 101 24.40 -8.77 -2.31
CA ARG A 101 25.05 -10.08 -2.45
C ARG A 101 26.53 -9.91 -2.80
N SER A 102 27.28 -11.00 -2.79
CA SER A 102 28.69 -11.00 -3.23
C SER A 102 28.83 -10.33 -4.59
N THR A 103 29.52 -9.20 -4.61
CA THR A 103 29.76 -8.40 -5.82
C THR A 103 30.72 -9.12 -6.75
N TYR A 104 31.67 -9.89 -6.23
CA TYR A 104 32.62 -10.63 -7.04
C TYR A 104 32.01 -11.90 -7.65
N VAL A 105 32.18 -12.06 -8.96
CA VAL A 105 31.83 -13.26 -9.73
C VAL A 105 33.10 -13.92 -10.24
N ARG A 106 33.17 -15.25 -10.10
CA ARG A 106 34.30 -16.04 -10.60
C ARG A 106 34.20 -16.21 -12.12
N GLY A 107 35.22 -15.76 -12.84
CA GLY A 107 35.33 -15.94 -14.29
C GLY A 107 36.32 -15.00 -14.99
N GLY A 108 37.25 -14.39 -14.25
CA GLY A 108 38.24 -13.48 -14.82
C GLY A 108 37.59 -12.27 -15.49
N GLN A 109 38.03 -11.95 -16.71
CA GLN A 109 37.61 -10.74 -17.43
C GLN A 109 36.17 -10.81 -17.96
N ASP A 110 35.67 -12.01 -18.28
CA ASP A 110 34.27 -12.19 -18.69
C ASP A 110 33.29 -11.95 -17.54
N ALA A 111 33.71 -12.23 -16.30
CA ALA A 111 32.93 -12.01 -15.09
C ALA A 111 33.04 -10.60 -14.49
N GLU A 112 33.93 -9.75 -15.04
CA GLU A 112 34.12 -8.38 -14.56
C GLU A 112 32.85 -7.54 -14.75
N ARG A 113 32.18 -7.69 -15.90
CA ARG A 113 30.92 -6.97 -16.19
C ARG A 113 29.81 -7.32 -15.21
N GLU A 114 29.66 -8.61 -14.91
CA GLU A 114 28.67 -9.06 -13.94
C GLU A 114 29.01 -8.56 -12.53
N SER A 115 30.30 -8.52 -12.19
CA SER A 115 30.75 -8.01 -10.91
C SER A 115 30.47 -6.50 -10.74
N CYS A 116 30.76 -5.71 -11.78
CA CYS A 116 30.39 -4.29 -11.84
C CYS A 116 28.88 -4.08 -11.72
N TYR A 117 28.08 -4.92 -12.39
CA TYR A 117 26.62 -4.85 -12.31
C TYR A 117 26.13 -5.10 -10.88
N ARG A 118 26.60 -6.16 -10.22
CA ARG A 118 26.24 -6.47 -8.81
C ARG A 118 26.69 -5.37 -7.85
N ALA A 119 27.87 -4.79 -8.06
CA ALA A 119 28.35 -3.65 -7.29
C ALA A 119 27.49 -2.39 -7.50
N GLY A 120 27.01 -2.17 -8.73
CA GLY A 120 26.08 -1.08 -9.03
C GLY A 120 24.73 -1.25 -8.31
N GLN A 121 24.21 -2.47 -8.25
CA GLN A 121 22.97 -2.77 -7.54
C GLN A 121 23.07 -2.50 -6.03
N SER A 122 24.15 -2.93 -5.38
CA SER A 122 24.35 -2.72 -3.95
C SER A 122 24.57 -1.24 -3.58
N SER A 123 25.09 -0.42 -4.51
CA SER A 123 25.29 1.02 -4.32
C SER A 123 24.01 1.77 -3.91
N VAL A 124 22.85 1.36 -4.44
CA VAL A 124 21.56 1.99 -4.11
C VAL A 124 21.17 1.76 -2.65
N VAL A 125 21.31 0.53 -2.16
CA VAL A 125 21.03 0.19 -0.76
C VAL A 125 22.05 0.89 0.16
N ASN A 126 23.31 0.91 -0.24
CA ASN A 126 24.37 1.62 0.48
C ASN A 126 24.08 3.13 0.58
N HIS A 127 23.47 3.74 -0.44
CA HIS A 127 23.06 5.14 -0.38
C HIS A 127 22.01 5.39 0.71
N ILE A 128 21.01 4.51 0.81
CA ILE A 128 19.97 4.60 1.85
C ILE A 128 20.59 4.46 3.23
N LEU A 129 21.44 3.45 3.42
CA LEU A 129 22.16 3.23 4.69
C LEU A 129 23.05 4.42 5.05
N ALA A 130 23.75 5.01 4.08
CA ALA A 130 24.56 6.20 4.30
C ALA A 130 23.71 7.40 4.75
N LYS A 131 22.50 7.58 4.21
CA LYS A 131 21.57 8.64 4.64
C LYS A 131 21.05 8.42 6.06
N ILE A 132 20.71 7.19 6.42
CA ILE A 132 20.29 6.85 7.78
C ILE A 132 21.44 7.11 8.77
N ASN A 133 22.64 6.63 8.44
CA ASN A 133 23.83 6.85 9.27
C ASN A 133 24.17 8.32 9.41
N GLN A 134 24.04 9.10 8.33
CA GLN A 134 24.21 10.55 8.36
C GLN A 134 23.21 11.22 9.31
N ALA A 135 21.93 10.83 9.29
CA ALA A 135 20.92 11.35 10.19
C ALA A 135 21.13 10.93 11.66
N ASN A 136 21.81 9.81 11.89
CA ASN A 136 22.12 9.29 13.23
C ASN A 136 23.41 9.87 13.83
N ASP A 137 24.22 10.59 13.06
CA ASP A 137 25.40 11.28 13.58
C ASP A 137 24.97 12.46 14.48
N PRO A 138 25.41 12.52 15.74
CA PRO A 138 25.04 13.59 16.67
C PRO A 138 25.49 14.99 16.23
N ASN A 139 26.50 15.08 15.36
CA ASN A 139 27.00 16.35 14.85
C ASN A 139 26.34 16.77 13.54
N PHE A 140 25.50 15.92 12.93
CA PHE A 140 24.88 16.23 11.66
C PHE A 140 23.80 17.30 11.84
N LYS A 141 23.95 18.39 11.09
CA LYS A 141 22.94 19.43 10.95
C LYS A 141 22.51 19.46 9.48
N GLU A 142 21.25 19.18 9.25
CA GLU A 142 20.69 19.20 7.91
C GLU A 142 20.57 20.65 7.44
N GLN A 143 21.28 20.99 6.36
CA GLN A 143 21.14 22.26 5.67
C GLN A 143 20.05 22.07 4.61
N LEU A 144 18.89 22.71 4.83
CA LEU A 144 17.83 22.77 3.85
C LEU A 144 18.21 23.84 2.83
N ASP A 145 18.56 23.42 1.61
CA ASP A 145 18.68 24.35 0.49
C ASP A 145 17.27 24.79 0.09
N ASP A 146 16.93 26.06 0.37
CA ASP A 146 15.65 26.72 0.03
C ASP A 146 15.54 27.06 -1.46
#